data_AF-X1B8M5-F1
#
_entry.id   AF-X1B8M5-F1
#
_cell.length_a   1.000
_cell.length_b   1.000
_cell.length_c   1.000
_cell.angle_alpha   90.00
_cell.angle_beta   90.00
_cell.angle_gamma   90.00
#
_symmetry.space_group_name_H-M   'P 1'
#
loop_
_entity.id
_entity.type
_entity.pdbx_description
1 polymer ?
#
loop_
_entity_poly.entity_id
_entity_poly.type
_entity_poly.pdbx_seq_one_letter_code
_entity_poly.pdbx_strand_id
1 'polypeptide(L)' 'MKIRKVEAIPFGVPIRNFADAYADFTKSNAVLVKIYAGDGTIGFGEACAWEPEFYGETLES' A
#
# COMPACT_ATOMS: atom_id res chain seq x y z
N MET A 1 21.48 7.12 10.44
CA MET A 1 20.24 6.36 10.72
C MET A 1 20.40 4.94 10.19
N LYS A 2 20.32 3.88 11.03
CA LYS A 2 20.42 2.48 10.61
C LYS A 2 19.06 1.80 10.72
N ILE A 3 18.54 1.25 9.62
CA ILE A 3 17.28 0.49 9.60
C ILE A 3 17.51 -0.86 10.30
N ARG A 4 16.54 -1.27 11.12
CA ARG A 4 16.58 -2.49 11.92
C ARG A 4 15.53 -3.51 11.53
N LYS A 5 14.34 -3.04 11.13
CA LYS A 5 13.22 -3.88 10.74
C LYS A 5 12.36 -3.14 9.73
N VAL A 6 11.80 -3.90 8.79
CA VAL A 6 10.77 -3.43 7.86
C VAL A 6 9.60 -4.41 7.98
N GLU A 7 8.39 -3.88 8.14
CA GLU A 7 7.15 -4.65 8.09
C GLU A 7 6.31 -4.17 6.91
N ALA A 8 5.75 -5.10 6.15
CA ALA A 8 4.78 -4.84 5.10
C ALA A 8 3.44 -5.43 5.55
N ILE A 9 2.42 -4.57 5.68
CA ILE A 9 1.11 -4.95 6.19
C ILE A 9 0.10 -4.67 5.09
N PRO A 10 -0.42 -5.70 4.41
CA PRO A 10 -1.51 -5.49 3.46
C PRO A 10 -2.74 -5.02 4.22
N PHE A 11 -3.37 -3.97 3.71
CA PHE A 11 -4.63 -3.49 4.22
C PHE A 11 -5.53 -3.11 3.06
N GLY A 12 -6.82 -2.97 3.33
CA GLY A 12 -7.67 -2.31 2.36
C GLY A 12 -8.85 -1.64 3.01
N VAL A 13 -9.19 -0.50 2.45
CA VAL A 13 -10.15 0.44 3.01
C VAL A 13 -11.39 0.43 2.12
N PRO A 14 -12.60 0.27 2.68
CA PRO A 14 -13.81 0.47 1.90
C PRO A 14 -13.84 1.87 1.32
N ILE A 15 -14.15 1.99 0.04
CA ILE A 15 -14.28 3.28 -0.64
C ILE A 15 -15.70 3.42 -1.22
N ARG A 16 -16.07 4.64 -1.59
CA ARG A 16 -17.23 4.83 -2.48
C ARG A 16 -16.91 4.18 -3.81
N ASN A 17 -17.94 3.64 -4.47
CA ASN A 17 -17.77 2.97 -5.75
C ASN A 17 -17.00 3.86 -6.73
N PHE A 18 -15.88 3.35 -7.22
CA PHE A 18 -15.05 4.00 -8.21
C PHE A 18 -14.97 3.09 -9.41
N ALA A 19 -15.41 3.58 -10.56
CA ALA A 19 -15.36 2.84 -11.81
C ALA A 19 -14.71 3.69 -12.89
N ASP A 20 -13.87 3.06 -13.71
CA ASP A 20 -13.33 3.62 -14.95
C ASP A 20 -13.71 2.73 -16.15
N ALA A 21 -13.02 2.90 -17.27
CA ALA A 21 -13.31 2.15 -18.50
C ALA A 21 -12.93 0.65 -18.41
N TYR A 22 -12.16 0.24 -17.41
CA TYR A 22 -11.53 -1.07 -17.31
C TYR A 22 -11.88 -1.83 -16.03
N ALA A 23 -12.29 -1.14 -14.96
CA ALA A 23 -12.73 -1.81 -13.73
C ALA A 23 -13.65 -0.98 -12.83
N ASP A 24 -14.18 -1.67 -11.81
CA ASP A 24 -15.02 -1.12 -10.76
C ASP A 24 -14.53 -1.61 -9.38
N PHE A 25 -14.40 -0.67 -8.44
CA PHE A 25 -13.82 -0.90 -7.12
C PHE A 25 -14.71 -0.35 -6.02
N THR A 26 -14.95 -1.20 -5.02
CA THR A 26 -15.59 -0.84 -3.75
C THR A 26 -14.59 -0.81 -2.58
N LYS A 27 -13.33 -1.17 -2.85
CA LYS A 27 -12.26 -1.26 -1.85
C LYS A 27 -10.94 -0.78 -2.46
N SER A 28 -10.21 0.06 -1.74
CA SER A 28 -8.84 0.45 -2.07
C SER A 28 -7.89 -0.47 -1.31
N ASN A 29 -7.13 -1.30 -2.03
CA ASN A 29 -6.08 -2.12 -1.43
C ASN A 29 -4.75 -1.36 -1.44
N ALA A 30 -3.97 -1.50 -0.38
CA ALA A 30 -2.66 -0.88 -0.25
C ALA A 30 -1.78 -1.67 0.73
N VAL A 31 -0.50 -1.36 0.77
CA VAL A 31 0.45 -1.94 1.72
C VAL A 31 1.02 -0.83 2.62
N LEU A 32 0.80 -0.96 3.93
CA LEU A 32 1.43 -0.11 4.92
C LEU A 32 2.82 -0.65 5.21
N VAL A 33 3.84 0.18 4.98
CA VAL A 33 5.23 -0.14 5.27
C VAL A 33 5.65 0.56 6.56
N LYS A 34 6.08 -0.21 7.56
CA LYS A 34 6.66 0.34 8.80
C LYS A 34 8.15 0.08 8.81
N ILE A 35 8.95 1.12 9.06
CA ILE A 35 10.41 1.05 9.09
C ILE A 35 10.88 1.45 10.48
N TYR A 36 11.55 0.52 11.17
CA TYR A 36 12.09 0.74 12.51
C TYR A 36 13.57 1.09 12.42
N ALA A 37 13.97 2.24 12.95
CA ALA A 37 15.35 2.69 13.02
C ALA A 37 16.00 2.35 14.37
N GLY A 38 17.33 2.30 14.39
CA GLY A 38 18.10 1.96 15.58
C GLY A 38 18.05 2.98 16.73
N ASP A 39 17.54 4.19 16.49
CA ASP A 39 17.36 5.25 17.48
C ASP A 39 15.93 5.28 18.08
N GLY A 40 15.09 4.31 17.72
CA GLY A 40 13.70 4.22 18.16
C GLY A 40 12.70 4.91 17.23
N THR A 41 13.15 5.62 16.19
CA THR A 41 12.26 6.22 15.20
C THR A 41 11.50 5.14 14.43
N ILE A 42 10.21 5.37 14.20
CA ILE A 42 9.37 4.54 13.34
C ILE A 42 8.89 5.40 12.16
N GLY A 43 9.29 5.03 10.96
CA GLY A 43 8.81 5.59 9.71
C GLY A 43 7.61 4.82 9.18
N PHE A 44 6.69 5.53 8.53
CA PHE A 44 5.52 4.94 7.86
C PHE A 44 5.54 5.35 6.38
N GLY A 45 5.30 4.39 5.50
CA GLY A 45 5.12 4.59 4.07
C GLY A 45 3.92 3.81 3.56
N GLU A 46 3.39 4.21 2.42
CA GLU A 46 2.25 3.58 1.78
C GLU A 46 2.60 3.23 0.34
N ALA A 47 2.34 1.97 -0.04
CA ALA A 47 2.33 1.55 -1.43
C ALA A 47 0.88 1.35 -1.86
N CYS A 48 0.41 2.18 -2.78
CA CYS A 48 -0.95 2.17 -3.30
C CYS A 48 -0.91 1.83 -4.79
N ALA A 49 -1.02 0.53 -5.10
CA ALA A 49 -1.19 0.04 -6.45
C ALA A 49 -2.69 0.04 -6.78
N TRP A 50 -3.11 0.89 -7.71
CA TRP A 50 -4.50 0.93 -8.18
C TRP A 50 -4.69 -0.17 -9.22
N GLU A 51 -5.55 -1.15 -8.91
CA GLU A 51 -5.97 -2.17 -9.88
C GLU A 51 -6.96 -1.54 -10.89
N PRO A 52 -7.10 -2.05 -12.13
CA PRO A 52 -6.16 -2.91 -12.81
C PRO A 52 -5.13 -1.99 -13.49
N GLU A 53 -4.10 -1.62 -12.75
CA GLU A 53 -2.84 -1.15 -13.31
C GLU A 53 -2.95 0.10 -14.19
N PHE A 54 -3.11 1.29 -13.58
CA PHE A 54 -2.82 2.53 -14.32
C PHE A 54 -1.43 2.49 -14.99
N TYR A 55 -0.43 1.83 -14.35
CA TYR A 55 0.94 1.71 -14.86
C TYR A 55 1.60 0.32 -14.69
N GLY A 56 0.84 -0.73 -14.38
CA GLY A 56 1.36 -2.11 -14.27
C GLY A 56 1.72 -2.57 -12.86
N GLU A 57 1.43 -1.78 -11.81
CA GLU A 57 1.71 -2.19 -10.42
C GLU A 57 0.64 -3.14 -9.85
N THR A 58 1.10 -4.19 -9.16
CA THR A 58 0.24 -5.17 -8.47
C THR A 58 0.42 -5.14 -6.96
N LEU A 59 -0.61 -5.53 -6.21
CA LEU A 59 -0.53 -5.71 -4.75
C LEU A 59 0.33 -6.93 -4.36
N GLU A 60 0.30 -7.97 -5.20
CA GLU A 60 0.99 -9.24 -4.98
C GLU A 60 2.22 -9.40 -5.91
N SER A 61 3.22 -10.17 -5.46
CA SER A 61 4.36 -10.64 -6.25
C SER A 61 4.41 -12.16 -6.29
#